data_AF-A0A0L0SMI5-F1
#
_entry.id   AF-A0A0L0SMI5-F1
#
_cell.length_a   1.000
_cell.length_b   1.000
_cell.length_c   1.000
_cell.angle_alpha   90.00
_cell.angle_beta   90.00
_cell.angle_gamma   90.00
#
_symmetry.space_group_name_H-M   'P 1'
#
loop_
_entity.id
_entity.type
_entity.pdbx_description
1 polymer ?
#
loop_
_entity_poly.entity_id
_entity_poly.type
_entity_poly.pdbx_seq_one_letter_code
_entity_poly.pdbx_strand_id
1 'polypeptide(L)'
;MHTANQLLLVALAVILAVATLAAAAPAGENPPSDPLVVFYWSKDPHGPTTIQVTGDYKTAQGQCRGLEGREDGFLLLQTQPPYSDWSTAWDVKLYRDWGCTGEPAVQMSSWHTRQGITFMDPADPKKPLVVKSLSFVPAKTS
;
A
#
# COMPACT_ATOMS: atom_id res chain seq x y z
N MET A 1 7.60 30.00 52.59
CA MET A 1 7.92 29.79 51.17
C MET A 1 8.42 28.37 51.01
N HIS A 2 7.72 27.51 50.25
CA HIS A 2 8.20 26.32 49.50
C HIS A 2 6.99 25.45 49.12
N THR A 3 5.97 26.08 48.54
CA THR A 3 4.83 25.43 47.86
C THR A 3 5.09 25.36 46.36
N ALA A 4 6.32 25.04 45.96
CA ALA A 4 6.75 25.06 44.56
C ALA A 4 7.09 23.68 43.99
N ASN A 5 6.88 22.59 44.74
CA ASN A 5 7.39 21.26 44.38
C ASN A 5 6.34 20.18 44.12
N GLN A 6 5.05 20.52 44.10
CA GLN A 6 3.97 19.55 43.83
C GLN A 6 3.24 19.76 42.49
N LEU A 7 3.49 20.87 41.80
CA LEU A 7 2.83 21.16 40.52
C LEU A 7 3.58 20.59 39.30
N LEU A 8 4.83 20.14 39.45
CA LEU A 8 5.61 19.58 38.34
C LEU A 8 5.33 18.10 38.05
N LEU A 9 4.69 17.38 38.97
CA LEU A 9 4.48 15.92 38.85
C LEU A 9 3.13 15.54 38.21
N VAL A 10 2.20 16.48 38.04
CA VAL A 10 0.90 16.22 37.40
C VAL A 10 0.94 16.50 35.88
N ALA A 11 1.94 17.26 35.42
CA ALA A 11 2.05 17.63 33.99
C ALA A 11 2.67 16.53 33.09
N LEU A 12 3.23 15.46 33.66
CA LEU A 12 3.94 14.41 32.91
C LEU A 12 3.10 13.15 32.64
N ALA A 13 1.80 13.15 32.97
CA ALA A 13 0.93 11.98 32.81
C ALA A 13 -0.05 12.04 31.63
N VAL A 14 -0.09 13.15 30.87
CA VAL A 14 -1.13 13.36 29.83
C VAL A 14 -0.60 13.20 28.39
N ILE A 15 0.71 13.02 28.17
CA ILE A 15 1.31 13.08 26.82
C ILE A 15 1.61 11.70 26.20
N LEU A 16 1.36 10.59 26.90
CA LEU A 16 1.65 9.24 26.39
C LEU A 16 0.40 8.38 26.18
N ALA A 17 -0.52 8.86 25.35
CA ALA A 17 -1.57 7.99 24.80
C ALA A 17 -2.14 8.53 23.48
N VAL A 18 -1.28 8.95 22.54
CA VAL A 18 -1.67 8.84 21.12
C VAL A 18 -1.37 7.40 20.71
N ALA A 19 -2.13 6.48 21.29
CA ALA A 19 -2.28 5.16 20.70
C ALA A 19 -2.96 5.41 19.37
N THR A 20 -2.18 5.36 18.30
CA THR A 20 -2.70 5.16 16.94
C THR A 20 -3.59 3.94 17.01
N LEU A 21 -4.91 4.14 17.07
CA LEU A 21 -5.85 3.10 16.70
C LEU A 21 -5.57 2.80 15.23
N ALA A 22 -4.73 1.78 14.99
CA ALA A 22 -4.89 1.00 13.78
C ALA A 22 -6.31 0.42 13.89
N ALA A 23 -7.25 1.02 13.18
CA ALA A 23 -8.55 0.41 12.98
C ALA A 23 -8.27 -0.92 12.28
N ALA A 24 -8.35 -2.01 13.04
CA ALA A 24 -8.35 -3.34 12.48
C ALA A 24 -9.54 -3.40 11.52
N ALA A 25 -9.29 -3.80 10.27
CA ALA A 25 -10.37 -3.99 9.31
C ALA A 25 -11.47 -4.87 9.93
N PRO A 26 -12.75 -4.60 9.67
CA PRO A 26 -13.86 -5.31 10.28
C PRO A 26 -13.71 -6.81 10.07
N ALA A 27 -13.48 -7.54 11.17
CA ALA A 27 -13.28 -8.98 11.12
C ALA A 27 -14.54 -9.64 10.54
N GLY A 28 -14.42 -10.24 9.34
CA GLY A 28 -15.50 -10.95 8.66
C GLY A 28 -16.09 -10.25 7.43
N GLU A 29 -15.62 -9.06 7.06
CA GLU A 29 -16.05 -8.40 5.83
C GLU A 29 -15.19 -8.87 4.63
N ASN A 30 -15.84 -9.18 3.50
CA ASN A 30 -15.12 -9.41 2.25
C ASN A 30 -14.64 -8.08 1.69
N PRO A 31 -13.44 -7.99 1.08
CA PRO A 31 -13.01 -6.77 0.40
C PRO A 31 -14.05 -6.28 -0.60
N PRO A 32 -14.21 -4.95 -0.80
CA PRO A 32 -15.15 -4.44 -1.77
C PRO A 32 -14.78 -4.89 -3.18
N SER A 33 -15.80 -4.97 -4.04
CA SER A 33 -15.65 -5.41 -5.44
C SER A 33 -14.85 -4.42 -6.28
N ASP A 34 -14.49 -4.87 -7.48
CA ASP A 34 -13.84 -4.07 -8.52
C ASP A 34 -12.53 -3.38 -8.09
N PRO A 35 -11.58 -4.09 -7.43
CA PRO A 35 -10.35 -3.48 -6.99
C PRO A 35 -9.56 -2.86 -8.13
N LEU A 36 -8.95 -1.73 -7.83
CA LEU A 36 -8.05 -1.02 -8.71
C LEU A 36 -6.76 -0.61 -7.99
N VAL A 37 -5.71 -0.44 -8.77
CA VAL A 37 -4.45 0.12 -8.33
C VAL A 37 -4.04 1.21 -9.30
N VAL A 38 -3.57 2.33 -8.75
CA VAL A 38 -3.08 3.47 -9.50
C VAL A 38 -1.56 3.55 -9.35
N PHE A 39 -0.86 3.74 -10.46
CA PHE A 39 0.56 4.03 -10.52
C PHE A 39 0.81 5.44 -11.06
N TYR A 40 1.76 6.15 -10.45
CA TYR A 40 2.46 7.26 -11.10
C TYR A 40 3.94 6.92 -11.27
N TRP A 41 4.46 7.17 -12.46
CA TRP A 41 5.80 6.78 -12.90
C TRP A 41 6.82 7.90 -12.72
N SER A 42 8.10 7.53 -12.65
CA SER A 42 9.18 8.50 -12.44
C SER A 42 9.45 9.42 -13.62
N LYS A 43 9.17 8.98 -14.85
CA LYS A 43 9.37 9.72 -16.09
C LYS A 43 8.07 9.87 -16.87
N ASP A 44 8.09 10.77 -17.85
CA ASP A 44 6.96 10.98 -18.72
C ASP A 44 6.62 9.75 -19.59
N PRO A 45 5.31 9.44 -19.80
CA PRO A 45 4.18 10.08 -19.13
C PRO A 45 4.07 9.63 -17.66
N HIS A 46 3.94 10.57 -16.73
CA HIS A 46 3.96 10.28 -15.28
C HIS A 46 2.75 9.49 -14.76
N GLY A 47 1.72 9.24 -15.56
CA GLY A 47 0.48 8.55 -15.15
C GLY A 47 -0.73 9.51 -15.08
N PRO A 48 -1.87 9.04 -14.52
CA PRO A 48 -2.03 7.76 -13.86
C PRO A 48 -2.08 6.57 -14.84
N THR A 49 -1.44 5.47 -14.48
CA THR A 49 -1.76 4.14 -15.04
C THR A 49 -2.62 3.41 -14.03
N THR A 50 -3.86 3.10 -14.41
CA THR A 50 -4.80 2.37 -13.56
C THR A 50 -4.97 0.96 -14.05
N ILE A 51 -4.90 0.00 -13.14
CA ILE A 51 -5.26 -1.39 -13.40
C ILE A 51 -6.43 -1.76 -12.51
N GLN A 52 -7.51 -2.22 -13.12
CA GLN A 52 -8.71 -2.68 -12.43
C GLN A 52 -8.98 -4.15 -12.76
N VAL A 53 -9.49 -4.88 -11.78
CA VAL A 53 -10.12 -6.19 -12.00
C VAL A 53 -11.58 -6.08 -11.61
N THR A 54 -12.46 -6.14 -12.61
CA THR A 54 -13.91 -6.11 -12.38
C THR A 54 -14.42 -7.43 -11.81
N GLY A 55 -15.35 -7.38 -10.88
CA GLY A 55 -15.99 -8.53 -10.24
C GLY A 55 -15.82 -8.54 -8.73
N ASP A 56 -16.27 -9.65 -8.13
CA ASP A 56 -16.17 -9.89 -6.70
C ASP A 56 -14.74 -10.20 -6.25
N TYR A 57 -14.54 -10.29 -4.92
CA TYR A 57 -13.21 -10.50 -4.36
C TYR A 57 -12.57 -11.82 -4.78
N LYS A 58 -13.38 -12.87 -5.03
CA LYS A 58 -12.89 -14.19 -5.49
C LYS A 58 -12.39 -14.11 -6.92
N THR A 59 -13.13 -13.41 -7.79
CA THR A 59 -12.73 -13.14 -9.15
C THR A 59 -11.42 -12.36 -9.16
N ALA A 60 -11.30 -11.31 -8.35
CA ALA A 60 -10.10 -10.48 -8.30
C ALA A 60 -8.83 -11.24 -7.89
N GLN A 61 -8.92 -12.12 -6.89
CA GLN A 61 -7.78 -12.92 -6.42
C GLN A 61 -7.21 -13.90 -7.46
N GLY A 62 -8.05 -14.37 -8.39
CA GLY A 62 -7.65 -15.32 -9.43
C GLY A 62 -7.05 -14.67 -10.67
N GLN A 63 -6.94 -13.35 -10.72
CA GLN A 63 -6.62 -12.61 -11.94
C GLN A 63 -5.22 -12.00 -11.87
N CYS A 64 -4.44 -12.25 -12.93
CA CYS A 64 -3.20 -11.55 -13.19
C CYS A 64 -3.44 -10.43 -14.21
N ARG A 65 -2.73 -9.31 -14.04
CA ARG A 65 -2.75 -8.18 -14.98
C ARG A 65 -1.33 -7.81 -15.37
N GLY A 66 -1.10 -7.68 -16.67
CA GLY A 66 0.16 -7.17 -17.20
C GLY A 66 0.29 -5.66 -17.03
N LEU A 67 1.52 -5.19 -16.87
CA LEU A 67 1.94 -3.80 -16.79
C LEU A 67 3.07 -3.59 -17.79
N GLU A 68 3.22 -2.41 -18.37
CA GLU A 68 4.22 -2.09 -19.41
C GLU A 68 5.68 -2.51 -19.07
N GLY A 69 6.05 -2.70 -17.81
CA GLY A 69 7.40 -3.13 -17.43
C GLY A 69 8.38 -1.97 -17.41
N ARG A 70 7.92 -0.81 -16.95
CA ARG A 70 8.67 0.45 -16.98
C ARG A 70 9.91 0.43 -16.10
N GLU A 71 11.07 0.62 -16.73
CA GLU A 71 12.39 0.58 -16.08
C GLU A 71 12.66 1.79 -15.17
N ASP A 72 11.93 2.88 -15.35
CA ASP A 72 12.06 4.09 -14.53
C ASP A 72 11.36 3.99 -13.17
N GLY A 73 10.57 2.93 -12.93
CA GLY A 73 9.90 2.69 -11.66
C GLY A 73 8.77 3.67 -11.33
N PHE A 74 8.12 3.44 -10.19
CA PHE A 74 6.96 4.20 -9.74
C PHE A 74 7.26 5.05 -8.50
N LEU A 75 6.65 6.24 -8.46
CA LEU A 75 6.69 7.20 -7.36
C LEU A 75 5.49 7.06 -6.44
N LEU A 76 4.36 6.61 -6.99
CA LEU A 76 3.12 6.35 -6.27
C LEU A 76 2.56 5.00 -6.70
N LEU A 77 2.10 4.23 -5.72
CA LEU A 77 1.20 3.12 -5.86
C LEU A 77 0.09 3.31 -4.82
N GLN A 78 -1.18 3.14 -5.21
CA GLN A 78 -2.29 3.14 -4.26
C GLN A 78 -3.38 2.18 -4.74
N THR A 79 -3.76 1.25 -3.87
CA THR A 79 -4.92 0.38 -4.07
C THR A 79 -6.20 1.06 -3.59
N GLN A 80 -7.32 0.69 -4.22
CA GLN A 80 -8.68 1.15 -3.96
C GLN A 80 -9.68 0.03 -4.35
N PRO A 81 -10.93 0.10 -3.89
CA PRO A 81 -11.41 0.95 -2.80
C PRO A 81 -10.99 0.41 -1.41
N PRO A 82 -10.97 1.24 -0.36
CA PRO A 82 -10.83 0.78 1.03
C PRO A 82 -12.15 0.16 1.53
N TYR A 83 -12.14 -0.42 2.73
CA TYR A 83 -13.35 -0.74 3.47
C TYR A 83 -14.12 0.53 3.86
N SER A 84 -15.37 0.39 4.33
CA SER A 84 -16.21 1.52 4.74
C SER A 84 -15.65 2.33 5.91
N ASP A 85 -14.79 1.72 6.72
CA ASP A 85 -14.08 2.37 7.83
C ASP A 85 -12.76 3.03 7.39
N TRP A 86 -12.51 3.11 6.08
CA TRP A 86 -11.30 3.63 5.45
C TRP A 86 -10.03 2.80 5.67
N SER A 87 -10.14 1.62 6.30
CA SER A 87 -9.02 0.69 6.37
C SER A 87 -8.74 0.09 4.99
N THR A 88 -7.47 -0.25 4.76
CA THR A 88 -7.04 -0.86 3.50
C THR A 88 -7.75 -2.19 3.27
N ALA A 89 -8.43 -2.34 2.13
CA ALA A 89 -9.06 -3.61 1.76
C ALA A 89 -8.21 -4.50 0.83
N TRP A 90 -7.32 -3.88 0.05
CA TRP A 90 -6.60 -4.55 -1.03
C TRP A 90 -5.10 -4.28 -0.95
N ASP A 91 -4.32 -5.34 -1.11
CA ASP A 91 -2.92 -5.30 -1.50
C ASP A 91 -2.77 -5.71 -2.97
N VAL A 92 -1.65 -5.34 -3.58
CA VAL A 92 -1.17 -5.94 -4.82
C VAL A 92 0.15 -6.66 -4.58
N LYS A 93 0.25 -7.86 -5.13
CA LYS A 93 1.53 -8.56 -5.33
C LYS A 93 2.13 -8.08 -6.64
N LEU A 94 3.37 -7.61 -6.59
CA LEU A 94 4.09 -7.06 -7.74
C LEU A 94 5.13 -8.07 -8.21
N TYR A 95 5.15 -8.37 -9.52
CA TYR A 95 6.03 -9.38 -10.12
C TYR A 95 6.97 -8.74 -11.12
N ARG A 96 8.22 -9.23 -11.13
CA ARG A 96 9.26 -8.81 -12.10
C ARG A 96 9.03 -9.40 -13.49
N ASP A 97 8.25 -10.48 -13.58
CA ASP A 97 7.94 -11.19 -14.81
C ASP A 97 6.46 -11.07 -15.18
N TRP A 98 6.17 -11.40 -16.43
CA TRP A 98 4.81 -11.40 -16.97
C TRP A 98 4.03 -12.62 -16.47
N GLY A 99 2.71 -12.46 -16.28
CA GLY A 99 1.83 -13.58 -15.94
C GLY A 99 1.85 -14.00 -14.46
N CYS A 100 2.33 -13.13 -13.56
CA CYS A 100 2.32 -13.35 -12.11
C CYS A 100 3.00 -14.66 -11.70
N THR A 101 4.07 -15.03 -12.39
CA THR A 101 4.83 -16.26 -12.16
C THR A 101 5.93 -16.06 -11.13
N GLY A 102 6.21 -17.09 -10.33
CA GLY A 102 7.25 -17.07 -9.31
C GLY A 102 6.85 -16.31 -8.04
N GLU A 103 7.84 -15.99 -7.21
CA GLU A 103 7.62 -15.20 -5.99
C GLU A 103 7.42 -13.72 -6.33
N PRO A 104 6.44 -13.03 -5.71
CA PRO A 104 6.29 -11.60 -5.87
C PRO A 104 7.53 -10.87 -5.31
N ALA A 105 7.94 -9.80 -5.98
CA ALA A 105 9.01 -8.94 -5.49
C ALA A 105 8.63 -8.26 -4.17
N VAL A 106 7.35 -7.91 -4.04
CA VAL A 106 6.77 -7.23 -2.88
C VAL A 106 5.24 -7.37 -2.92
N GLN A 107 4.62 -7.32 -1.74
CA GLN A 107 3.18 -7.14 -1.58
C GLN A 107 2.94 -5.83 -0.82
N MET A 108 2.09 -4.95 -1.34
CA MET A 108 1.78 -3.67 -0.70
C MET A 108 0.41 -3.13 -1.13
N SER A 109 -0.20 -2.30 -0.28
CA SER A 109 -1.39 -1.51 -0.63
C SER A 109 -1.06 -0.12 -1.13
N SER A 110 0.06 0.45 -0.67
CA SER A 110 0.44 1.80 -1.02
C SER A 110 1.94 2.01 -0.94
N TRP A 111 2.39 2.91 -1.79
CA TRP A 111 3.70 3.54 -1.75
C TRP A 111 3.54 4.98 -2.18
N HIS A 112 4.12 5.90 -1.44
CA HIS A 112 4.16 7.29 -1.83
C HIS A 112 5.42 7.94 -1.29
N THR A 113 6.24 8.47 -2.20
CA THR A 113 7.44 9.22 -1.84
C THR A 113 7.18 10.72 -1.85
N ARG A 114 7.60 11.43 -0.79
CA ARG A 114 7.62 12.90 -0.81
C ARG A 114 8.87 13.48 -1.49
N GLN A 115 9.86 12.65 -1.77
CA GLN A 115 11.20 13.08 -2.20
C GLN A 115 11.49 12.78 -3.67
N GLY A 116 10.50 12.29 -4.44
CA GLY A 116 10.70 11.87 -5.83
C GLY A 116 11.54 10.59 -5.95
N ILE A 117 11.71 9.83 -4.87
CA ILE A 117 12.46 8.57 -4.86
C ILE A 117 11.50 7.44 -5.23
N THR A 118 11.78 6.74 -6.34
CA THR A 118 10.99 5.58 -6.76
C THR A 118 11.05 4.45 -5.74
N PHE A 119 10.08 3.54 -5.78
CA PHE A 119 10.18 2.32 -5.00
C PHE A 119 11.40 1.51 -5.48
N MET A 120 12.37 1.29 -4.60
CA MET A 120 13.60 0.53 -4.92
C MET A 120 13.30 -0.96 -4.96
N ASP A 121 13.99 -1.70 -5.83
CA ASP A 121 13.88 -3.15 -5.89
C ASP A 121 14.42 -3.77 -4.59
N PRO A 122 13.62 -4.56 -3.84
CA PRO A 122 14.10 -5.22 -2.62
C PRO A 122 15.29 -6.17 -2.82
N ALA A 123 15.45 -6.71 -4.03
CA ALA A 123 16.56 -7.60 -4.39
C ALA A 123 17.79 -6.84 -4.94
N ASP A 124 17.60 -5.64 -5.49
CA ASP A 124 18.68 -4.74 -5.93
C ASP A 124 18.35 -3.28 -5.56
N PRO A 125 18.62 -2.86 -4.30
CA PRO A 125 18.19 -1.55 -3.79
C PRO A 125 18.83 -0.34 -4.47
N LYS A 126 19.71 -0.56 -5.46
CA LYS A 126 20.34 0.49 -6.26
C LYS A 126 19.51 0.86 -7.50
N LYS A 127 18.43 0.12 -7.79
CA LYS A 127 17.59 0.32 -8.96
C LYS A 127 16.12 0.39 -8.56
N PRO A 128 15.28 1.10 -9.34
CA PRO A 128 13.84 1.04 -9.16
C PRO A 128 13.31 -0.38 -9.40
N LEU A 129 12.24 -0.75 -8.70
CA LEU A 129 11.52 -1.99 -8.98
C LEU A 129 10.81 -1.88 -10.33
N VAL A 130 11.15 -2.79 -11.24
CA VAL A 130 10.46 -2.94 -12.53
C VAL A 130 9.34 -3.96 -12.37
N VAL A 131 8.09 -3.49 -12.51
CA VAL A 131 6.89 -4.33 -12.36
C VAL A 131 6.32 -4.64 -13.75
N LYS A 132 6.20 -5.93 -14.07
CA LYS A 132 5.64 -6.40 -15.35
C LYS A 132 4.27 -7.04 -15.19
N SER A 133 3.94 -7.54 -14.01
CA SER A 133 2.57 -7.97 -13.74
C SER A 133 2.20 -7.83 -12.27
N LEU A 134 0.91 -7.85 -11.99
CA LEU A 134 0.36 -7.79 -10.64
C LEU A 134 -0.89 -8.65 -10.48
N SER A 135 -1.16 -9.01 -9.24
CA SER A 135 -2.42 -9.63 -8.81
C SER A 135 -2.90 -9.00 -7.52
N PHE A 136 -4.21 -8.82 -7.38
CA PHE A 136 -4.81 -8.33 -6.14
C PHE A 136 -4.95 -9.45 -5.11
N VAL A 137 -4.74 -9.11 -3.85
CA VAL A 137 -5.05 -9.97 -2.70
C VAL A 137 -5.69 -9.13 -1.59
N PRO A 138 -6.55 -9.69 -0.73
CA PRO A 138 -7.05 -8.97 0.43
C PRO A 138 -5.87 -8.49 1.28
N ALA A 139 -5.96 -7.25 1.75
CA ALA A 139 -5.00 -6.74 2.72
C ALA A 139 -5.09 -7.56 4.01
N LYS A 140 -3.95 -7.83 4.64
CA LYS A 140 -3.94 -8.48 5.95
C LYS A 140 -4.49 -7.51 7.00
N THR A 141 -5.54 -7.93 7.71
CA THR A 141 -5.98 -7.28 8.95
C THR A 141 -4.81 -7.33 9.94
N SER A 142 -4.23 -6.17 10.26
CA SER A 142 -3.18 -6.05 11.28
C SER A 142 -3.77 -5.90 12.67
#